data_AF-A0A8K0E1M2-F1
#
_entry.id   AF-A0A8K0E1M2-F1
#
_cell.length_a   1.000
_cell.length_b   1.000
_cell.length_c   1.000
_cell.angle_alpha   90.00
_cell.angle_beta   90.00
_cell.angle_gamma   90.00
#
_symmetry.space_group_name_H-M   'P 1'
#
loop_
_entity.id
_entity.type
_entity.pdbx_description
1 polymer ?
#
loop_
_entity_poly.entity_id
_entity_poly.type
_entity_poly.pdbx_seq_one_letter_code
_entity_poly.pdbx_strand_id
1 'polypeptide(L)'
;MEEFTICFPLNSNYSDHISKWVEFAARKQVKKLKLDLGVKLPVHDNESSYEGFLASQGSTTSSTRLYWLTDLYLRGVDVDDEAMECLISNSPFIERLHVIDSQKLHKLEAADPASNLKYLELRHCENLRHLVISAPNLDIIKLFMSHRLTVVNISAPILSRISLGAYCYENFR
;
A
#
# COMPACT_ATOMS: atom_id res chain seq x y z
N MET A 1 14.87 12.09 -8.92
CA MET A 1 15.30 11.03 -7.99
C MET A 1 14.39 9.86 -8.23
N GLU A 2 14.93 8.67 -8.49
CA GLU A 2 14.11 7.53 -8.92
C GLU A 2 13.37 6.88 -7.75
N GLU A 3 14.04 6.72 -6.61
CA GLU A 3 13.51 6.03 -5.42
C GLU A 3 13.83 6.81 -4.15
N PHE A 4 12.88 6.86 -3.22
CA PHE A 4 13.07 7.34 -1.86
C PHE A 4 12.56 6.29 -0.87
N THR A 5 13.43 5.92 0.06
CA THR A 5 13.21 4.76 0.94
C THR A 5 13.45 5.13 2.40
N ILE A 6 12.47 4.84 3.23
CA ILE A 6 12.54 4.89 4.70
C ILE A 6 12.42 3.46 5.19
N CYS A 7 13.49 2.90 5.75
CA CYS A 7 13.54 1.52 6.25
C CYS A 7 13.97 1.52 7.72
N PHE A 8 13.06 1.87 8.61
CA PHE A 8 13.35 1.93 10.04
C PHE A 8 12.07 1.68 10.85
N PRO A 9 12.10 0.84 11.89
CA PRO A 9 10.92 0.58 12.72
C PRO A 9 10.61 1.83 13.54
N LEU A 10 9.78 2.70 12.98
CA LEU A 10 9.31 3.93 13.60
C LEU A 10 7.85 3.74 13.99
N ASN A 11 7.55 4.05 15.24
CA ASN A 11 6.17 4.08 15.73
C ASN A 11 5.55 5.47 15.54
N SER A 12 4.30 5.59 15.96
CA SER A 12 3.51 6.83 15.91
C SER A 12 4.16 8.05 16.57
N ASN A 13 5.12 7.88 17.49
CA ASN A 13 5.85 8.99 18.11
C ASN A 13 6.74 9.76 17.14
N TYR A 14 7.07 9.18 15.98
CA TYR A 14 7.87 9.82 14.94
C TYR A 14 7.00 10.34 13.79
N SER A 15 5.70 10.47 14.01
CA SER A 15 4.75 10.79 12.94
C SER A 15 5.09 12.09 12.21
N ASP A 16 5.47 13.14 12.94
CA ASP A 16 5.91 14.42 12.36
C ASP A 16 7.16 14.28 11.47
N HIS A 17 8.08 13.40 11.85
CA HIS A 17 9.30 13.16 11.07
C HIS A 17 8.99 12.36 9.80
N ILE A 18 8.14 11.34 9.91
CA ILE A 18 7.71 10.54 8.77
C ILE A 18 6.95 11.44 7.78
N SER A 19 5.99 12.25 8.23
CA SER A 19 5.27 13.22 7.40
C SER A 19 6.22 14.13 6.63
N LYS A 20 7.23 14.71 7.30
CA LYS A 20 8.24 15.57 6.66
C LYS A 20 9.05 14.84 5.60
N TRP A 21 9.41 13.58 5.82
CA TRP A 21 10.17 12.81 4.83
C TRP A 21 9.30 12.39 3.65
N VAL A 22 8.02 12.08 3.86
CA VAL A 22 7.13 11.80 2.73
C VAL A 22 6.81 13.08 1.94
N GLU A 23 6.63 14.22 2.61
CA GLU A 23 6.56 15.53 1.92
C GLU A 23 7.83 15.81 1.10
N PHE A 24 9.00 15.48 1.63
CA PHE A 24 10.24 15.60 0.89
C PHE A 24 10.23 14.72 -0.37
N ALA A 25 9.81 13.46 -0.25
CA ALA A 25 9.64 12.56 -1.39
C ALA A 25 8.67 13.14 -2.44
N ALA A 26 7.56 13.71 -1.99
CA ALA A 26 6.58 14.35 -2.86
C ALA A 26 7.13 15.58 -3.59
N ARG A 27 7.85 16.46 -2.90
CA ARG A 27 8.53 17.62 -3.51
C ARG A 27 9.59 17.21 -4.53
N LYS A 28 10.19 16.03 -4.36
CA LYS A 28 11.17 15.46 -5.30
C LYS A 28 10.55 14.61 -6.41
N GLN A 29 9.22 14.42 -6.38
CA GLN A 29 8.47 13.68 -7.40
C GLN A 29 9.09 12.29 -7.69
N VAL A 30 9.32 11.51 -6.64
CA VAL A 30 10.09 10.25 -6.71
C VAL A 30 9.26 9.10 -7.27
N LYS A 31 9.70 8.43 -8.34
CA LYS A 31 8.87 7.38 -8.94
C LYS A 31 8.54 6.21 -8.00
N LYS A 32 9.46 5.92 -7.08
CA LYS A 32 9.32 4.84 -6.12
C LYS A 32 9.38 5.38 -4.70
N LEU A 33 8.32 5.14 -3.93
CA LEU A 33 8.28 5.47 -2.51
C LEU A 33 8.17 4.18 -1.71
N LYS A 34 9.16 3.94 -0.84
CA LYS A 34 9.17 2.80 0.07
C LYS A 34 9.15 3.28 1.52
N LEU A 35 8.07 2.96 2.22
CA LEU A 35 7.92 3.12 3.66
C LEU A 35 7.92 1.73 4.30
N ASP A 36 9.04 1.33 4.84
CA ASP A 36 9.22 0.08 5.59
C ASP A 36 9.45 0.41 7.07
N LEU A 37 8.33 0.56 7.77
CA LEU A 37 8.28 0.89 9.20
C LEU A 37 8.02 -0.35 10.07
N GLY A 38 7.94 -1.53 9.46
CA GLY A 38 7.71 -2.79 10.16
C GLY A 38 8.87 -3.15 11.09
N VAL A 39 8.54 -3.65 12.27
CA VAL A 39 9.54 -4.22 13.18
C VAL A 39 10.11 -5.50 12.56
N LYS A 40 11.43 -5.65 12.50
CA LYS A 40 12.10 -6.87 12.00
C LYS A 40 12.01 -8.08 12.96
N LEU A 41 11.28 -7.95 14.08
CA LEU A 41 11.28 -8.92 15.17
C LEU A 41 9.95 -9.69 15.25
N PRO A 42 9.98 -10.95 15.69
CA PRO A 42 8.79 -11.79 15.75
C PRO A 42 8.06 -11.56 17.08
N VAL A 43 7.33 -10.47 17.25
CA VAL A 43 6.41 -10.34 18.41
C VAL A 43 5.16 -9.54 18.07
N HIS A 44 4.03 -10.14 18.44
CA HIS A 44 2.71 -9.56 18.61
C HIS A 44 2.74 -8.28 19.45
N ASP A 45 2.81 -7.11 18.82
CA ASP A 45 2.41 -5.88 19.50
C ASP A 45 1.58 -5.00 18.58
N ASN A 46 0.29 -4.91 18.91
CA ASN A 46 -0.77 -4.28 18.12
C ASN A 46 -0.78 -2.73 18.25
N GLU A 47 0.29 -2.08 18.73
CA GLU A 47 0.25 -0.67 19.15
C GLU A 47 1.18 0.30 18.39
N SER A 48 1.86 -0.11 17.31
CA SER A 48 2.97 0.69 16.75
C SER A 48 2.83 1.19 15.32
N SER A 49 1.66 1.08 14.69
CA SER A 49 1.45 1.49 13.30
C SER A 49 1.37 3.02 13.14
N TYR A 50 2.02 3.52 12.08
CA TYR A 50 2.00 4.94 11.72
C TYR A 50 0.81 5.27 10.81
N GLU A 51 0.07 6.34 11.14
CA GLU A 51 -1.14 6.79 10.42
C GLU A 51 -0.95 8.15 9.69
N GLY A 52 0.13 8.87 9.99
CA GLY A 52 0.17 10.33 9.79
C GLY A 52 0.18 10.82 8.34
N PHE A 53 0.82 10.09 7.41
CA PHE A 53 0.97 10.60 6.04
C PHE A 53 -0.35 10.52 5.28
N LEU A 54 -1.11 9.45 5.46
CA LEU A 54 -2.33 9.23 4.70
C LEU A 54 -3.55 9.89 5.35
N ALA A 55 -3.55 10.07 6.67
CA ALA A 55 -4.54 10.90 7.36
C ALA A 55 -4.57 12.35 6.82
N SER A 56 -3.42 12.88 6.38
CA SER A 56 -3.37 14.20 5.73
C SER A 56 -4.00 14.24 4.32
N GLN A 57 -4.14 13.09 3.66
CA GLN A 57 -4.81 12.96 2.36
C GLN A 57 -6.33 12.82 2.51
N GLY A 58 -6.82 12.22 3.60
CA GLY A 58 -8.26 12.21 3.95
C GLY A 58 -8.76 13.55 4.52
N SER A 59 -7.89 14.32 5.19
CA SER A 59 -8.28 15.61 5.79
C SER A 59 -8.19 16.80 4.82
N THR A 60 -9.24 16.95 3.99
CA THR A 60 -9.81 18.20 3.42
C THR A 60 -8.97 19.36 2.84
N THR A 61 -7.63 19.35 2.73
CA THR A 61 -6.91 20.56 2.22
C THR A 61 -5.69 20.37 1.32
N SER A 62 -5.28 19.15 0.94
CA SER A 62 -4.26 19.00 -0.11
C SER A 62 -4.42 17.74 -0.93
N SER A 63 -5.28 17.81 -1.96
CA SER A 63 -5.27 16.87 -3.09
C SER A 63 -4.01 17.07 -3.93
N THR A 64 -2.86 16.70 -3.37
CA THR A 64 -1.61 16.73 -4.11
C THR A 64 -1.64 15.56 -5.07
N ARG A 65 -1.80 15.84 -6.36
CA ARG A 65 -1.74 14.80 -7.38
C ARG A 65 -0.36 14.17 -7.41
N LEU A 66 -0.30 12.87 -7.13
CA LEU A 66 0.89 12.04 -7.11
C LEU A 66 1.15 11.44 -8.50
N TYR A 67 1.12 12.28 -9.55
CA TYR A 67 1.33 11.87 -10.94
C TYR A 67 2.74 11.31 -11.23
N TRP A 68 3.63 11.46 -10.27
CA TRP A 68 5.01 11.02 -10.34
C TRP A 68 5.20 9.60 -9.82
N LEU A 69 4.27 9.08 -9.02
CA LEU A 69 4.43 7.82 -8.29
C LEU A 69 4.00 6.62 -9.15
N THR A 70 4.92 5.67 -9.33
CA THR A 70 4.68 4.41 -10.07
C THR A 70 4.80 3.18 -9.18
N ASP A 71 5.69 3.20 -8.18
CA ASP A 71 5.83 2.10 -7.22
C ASP A 71 5.63 2.61 -5.80
N LEU A 72 4.68 2.01 -5.09
CA LEU A 72 4.43 2.30 -3.69
C LEU A 72 4.57 1.04 -2.85
N TYR A 73 5.44 1.10 -1.86
CA TYR A 73 5.63 0.06 -0.87
C TYR A 73 5.34 0.61 0.52
N LEU A 74 4.37 0.00 1.19
CA LEU A 74 3.94 0.34 2.54
C LEU A 74 4.04 -0.91 3.41
N ARG A 75 4.89 -0.86 4.43
CA ARG A 75 4.98 -1.91 5.45
C ARG A 75 4.96 -1.30 6.84
N GLY A 76 4.09 -1.82 7.71
CA GLY A 76 3.89 -1.28 9.07
C GLY A 76 3.33 0.14 9.08
N VAL A 77 2.63 0.52 8.00
CA VAL A 77 1.91 1.79 7.86
C VAL A 77 0.43 1.42 7.90
N ASP A 78 -0.30 1.94 8.88
CA ASP A 78 -1.73 1.72 8.93
C ASP A 78 -2.43 2.66 7.95
N VAL A 79 -3.08 2.03 6.99
CA VAL A 79 -3.85 2.70 5.94
C VAL A 79 -5.29 2.26 6.11
N ASP A 80 -6.18 3.19 6.46
CA ASP A 80 -7.61 2.92 6.44
C ASP A 80 -8.19 3.02 5.01
N ASP A 81 -9.48 2.71 4.88
CA ASP A 81 -10.16 2.66 3.59
C ASP A 81 -10.17 4.03 2.88
N GLU A 82 -10.39 5.12 3.63
CA GLU A 82 -10.44 6.49 3.09
C GLU A 82 -9.07 6.94 2.60
N ALA A 83 -8.03 6.70 3.41
CA ALA A 83 -6.64 6.93 3.08
C ALA A 83 -6.21 6.17 1.82
N MET A 84 -6.62 4.90 1.70
CA MET A 84 -6.29 4.06 0.54
C MET A 84 -6.99 4.56 -0.73
N GLU A 85 -8.27 4.90 -0.64
CA GLU A 85 -9.05 5.46 -1.75
C GLU A 85 -8.48 6.80 -2.22
N CYS A 86 -8.15 7.70 -1.28
CA CYS A 86 -7.49 8.96 -1.57
C CYS A 86 -6.14 8.76 -2.25
N LEU A 87 -5.35 7.79 -1.79
CA LEU A 87 -4.06 7.47 -2.37
C LEU A 87 -4.21 7.04 -3.82
N ILE A 88 -5.04 6.01 -4.10
CA ILE A 88 -5.27 5.49 -5.45
C ILE A 88 -5.77 6.60 -6.38
N SER A 89 -6.74 7.39 -5.92
CA SER A 89 -7.34 8.48 -6.70
C SER A 89 -6.35 9.60 -7.03
N ASN A 90 -5.34 9.82 -6.18
CA ASN A 90 -4.33 10.85 -6.40
C ASN A 90 -3.11 10.34 -7.18
N SER A 91 -2.93 9.03 -7.35
CA SER A 91 -1.75 8.43 -7.98
C SER A 91 -2.12 7.56 -9.21
N PRO A 92 -2.60 8.16 -10.31
CA PRO A 92 -3.13 7.41 -11.47
C PRO A 92 -2.09 6.60 -12.26
N PHE A 93 -0.79 6.84 -12.02
CA PHE A 93 0.30 6.13 -12.70
C PHE A 93 0.92 5.02 -11.85
N ILE A 94 0.32 4.66 -10.71
CA ILE A 94 0.79 3.50 -9.93
C ILE A 94 0.72 2.24 -10.78
N GLU A 95 1.87 1.60 -10.92
CA GLU A 95 2.06 0.31 -11.56
C GLU A 95 2.25 -0.81 -10.53
N ARG A 96 2.83 -0.50 -9.36
CA ARG A 96 3.14 -1.48 -8.33
C ARG A 96 2.68 -0.99 -6.97
N LEU A 97 1.81 -1.77 -6.32
CA LEU A 97 1.32 -1.48 -4.98
C LEU A 97 1.64 -2.66 -4.04
N HIS A 98 2.36 -2.37 -2.96
CA HIS A 98 2.61 -3.30 -1.87
C HIS A 98 2.03 -2.72 -0.57
N VAL A 99 1.10 -3.43 0.05
CA VAL A 99 0.58 -3.11 1.39
C VAL A 99 0.82 -4.32 2.28
N ILE A 100 1.67 -4.13 3.28
CA ILE A 100 2.19 -5.17 4.14
C ILE A 100 1.99 -4.76 5.60
N ASP A 101 1.53 -5.68 6.44
CA ASP A 101 1.37 -5.44 7.88
C ASP A 101 0.48 -4.21 8.18
N SER A 102 -0.66 -4.05 7.50
CA SER A 102 -1.65 -2.98 7.72
C SER A 102 -2.93 -3.54 8.33
N GLN A 103 -3.33 -3.05 9.50
CA GLN A 103 -4.47 -3.57 10.24
C GLN A 103 -5.74 -2.74 10.06
N LYS A 104 -5.65 -1.51 9.53
CA LYS A 104 -6.82 -0.63 9.34
C LYS A 104 -7.51 -0.76 7.98
N LEU A 105 -6.90 -1.48 7.04
CA LEU A 105 -7.47 -1.66 5.71
C LEU A 105 -8.54 -2.76 5.73
N HIS A 106 -9.80 -2.38 5.54
CA HIS A 106 -10.94 -3.30 5.44
C HIS A 106 -11.39 -3.50 4.00
N LYS A 107 -11.16 -2.49 3.15
CA LYS A 107 -11.62 -2.43 1.76
C LYS A 107 -10.53 -1.85 0.86
N LEU A 108 -10.24 -2.53 -0.25
CA LEU A 108 -9.41 -2.03 -1.33
C LEU A 108 -10.19 -2.04 -2.64
N GLU A 109 -10.46 -0.84 -3.18
CA GLU A 109 -11.11 -0.69 -4.48
C GLU A 109 -10.23 0.12 -5.45
N ALA A 110 -9.91 -0.51 -6.58
CA ALA A 110 -9.30 0.13 -7.72
C ALA A 110 -10.15 -0.23 -8.96
N ALA A 111 -11.40 0.24 -8.96
CA ALA A 111 -12.43 -0.18 -9.91
C ALA A 111 -12.46 0.63 -11.22
N ASP A 112 -11.65 1.69 -11.36
CA ASP A 112 -11.58 2.48 -12.58
C ASP A 112 -10.65 1.80 -13.61
N PRO A 113 -11.15 1.40 -14.80
CA PRO A 113 -10.38 0.71 -15.82
C PRO A 113 -9.15 1.48 -16.35
N ALA A 114 -8.96 2.75 -16.00
CA ALA A 114 -7.75 3.53 -16.29
C ALA A 114 -6.55 3.24 -15.35
N SER A 115 -6.66 2.27 -14.43
CA SER A 115 -5.57 1.92 -13.51
C SER A 115 -4.36 1.31 -14.24
N ASN A 116 -3.18 1.92 -14.06
CA ASN A 116 -1.90 1.43 -14.60
C ASN A 116 -1.31 0.25 -13.82
N LEU A 117 -2.04 -0.28 -12.84
CA LEU A 117 -1.56 -1.30 -11.91
C LEU A 117 -1.19 -2.60 -12.66
N LYS A 118 0.07 -3.01 -12.53
CA LYS A 118 0.66 -4.23 -13.09
C LYS A 118 0.95 -5.27 -12.00
N TYR A 119 1.16 -4.82 -10.76
CA TYR A 119 1.51 -5.66 -9.63
C TYR A 119 0.77 -5.22 -8.36
N LEU A 120 0.10 -6.17 -7.71
CA LEU A 120 -0.52 -5.97 -6.41
C LEU A 120 0.01 -7.00 -5.40
N GLU A 121 0.41 -6.54 -4.23
CA GLU A 121 0.76 -7.38 -3.10
C GLU A 121 0.09 -6.90 -1.83
N LEU A 122 -0.68 -7.81 -1.22
CA LEU A 122 -1.32 -7.64 0.06
C LEU A 122 -0.82 -8.75 0.98
N ARG A 123 -0.21 -8.37 2.09
CA ARG A 123 0.39 -9.31 3.05
C ARG A 123 0.06 -8.90 4.47
N HIS A 124 -0.43 -9.84 5.28
CA HIS A 124 -0.80 -9.58 6.68
C HIS A 124 -1.82 -8.43 6.84
N CYS A 125 -2.67 -8.21 5.84
CA CYS A 125 -3.83 -7.31 5.93
C CYS A 125 -5.03 -8.08 6.47
N GLU A 126 -5.01 -8.43 7.77
CA GLU A 126 -5.93 -9.42 8.34
C GLU A 126 -7.38 -8.93 8.41
N ASN A 127 -7.60 -7.61 8.45
CA ASN A 127 -8.94 -7.02 8.51
C ASN A 127 -9.55 -6.75 7.12
N LEU A 128 -8.80 -7.01 6.04
CA LEU A 128 -9.29 -6.84 4.68
C LEU A 128 -10.38 -7.86 4.35
N ARG A 129 -11.58 -7.35 4.06
CA ARG A 129 -12.78 -8.14 3.72
C ARG A 129 -13.21 -7.96 2.27
N HIS A 130 -12.94 -6.79 1.69
CA HIS A 130 -13.40 -6.41 0.36
C HIS A 130 -12.22 -6.08 -0.55
N LEU A 131 -12.11 -6.78 -1.67
CA LEU A 131 -11.11 -6.54 -2.71
C LEU A 131 -11.80 -6.44 -4.08
N VAL A 132 -11.84 -5.24 -4.65
CA VAL A 132 -12.39 -5.00 -5.99
C VAL A 132 -11.33 -4.32 -6.85
N ILE A 133 -10.86 -5.02 -7.88
CA ILE A 133 -9.79 -4.53 -8.77
C ILE A 133 -10.27 -4.62 -10.21
N SER A 134 -10.22 -3.51 -10.93
CA SER A 134 -10.43 -3.41 -12.38
C SER A 134 -9.18 -2.81 -12.99
N ALA A 135 -8.25 -3.66 -13.39
CA ALA A 135 -6.93 -3.25 -13.85
C ALA A 135 -6.56 -4.06 -15.10
N PRO A 136 -6.71 -3.48 -16.31
CA PRO A 136 -6.51 -4.22 -17.56
C PRO A 136 -5.07 -4.69 -17.75
N ASN A 137 -4.11 -4.03 -17.10
CA ASN A 137 -2.68 -4.30 -17.19
C ASN A 137 -2.13 -5.12 -16.01
N LEU A 138 -2.99 -5.62 -15.11
CA LEU A 138 -2.55 -6.34 -13.92
C LEU A 138 -2.06 -7.74 -14.28
N ASP A 139 -0.77 -7.97 -14.08
CA ASP A 139 -0.05 -9.20 -14.44
C ASP A 139 0.12 -10.12 -13.23
N ILE A 140 0.36 -9.53 -12.04
CA ILE A 140 0.72 -10.30 -10.83
C ILE A 140 -0.08 -9.83 -9.63
N ILE A 141 -0.67 -10.80 -8.93
CA ILE A 141 -1.33 -10.59 -7.63
C ILE A 141 -0.75 -11.54 -6.60
N LYS A 142 -0.42 -11.00 -5.42
CA LYS A 142 0.00 -11.76 -4.25
C LYS A 142 -0.90 -11.43 -3.06
N LEU A 143 -1.58 -12.43 -2.51
CA LEU A 143 -2.44 -12.30 -1.33
C LEU A 143 -1.96 -13.29 -0.27
N PHE A 144 -1.34 -12.79 0.78
CA PHE A 144 -0.82 -13.61 1.86
C PHE A 144 -1.44 -13.18 3.19
N MET A 145 -1.85 -14.16 4.00
CA MET A 145 -2.48 -13.91 5.30
C MET A 145 -3.77 -13.09 5.25
N SER A 146 -4.40 -12.96 4.07
CA SER A 146 -5.69 -12.29 3.84
C SER A 146 -6.88 -13.23 4.03
N HIS A 147 -6.90 -13.98 5.14
CA HIS A 147 -7.87 -15.06 5.38
C HIS A 147 -9.30 -14.60 5.64
N ARG A 148 -9.53 -13.29 5.85
CA ARG A 148 -10.85 -12.69 6.11
C ARG A 148 -11.53 -12.09 4.88
N LEU A 149 -10.94 -12.23 3.69
CA LEU A 149 -11.57 -11.79 2.44
C LEU A 149 -12.90 -12.51 2.22
N THR A 150 -13.99 -11.75 2.13
CA THR A 150 -15.33 -12.26 1.85
C THR A 150 -15.84 -11.85 0.47
N VAL A 151 -15.39 -10.69 -0.03
CA VAL A 151 -15.73 -10.18 -1.36
C VAL A 151 -14.44 -10.00 -2.16
N VAL A 152 -14.34 -10.73 -3.27
CA VAL A 152 -13.21 -10.64 -4.20
C VAL A 152 -13.75 -10.54 -5.62
N ASN A 153 -13.52 -9.39 -6.28
CA ASN A 153 -13.85 -9.16 -7.68
C ASN A 153 -12.62 -8.60 -8.39
N ILE A 154 -12.03 -9.39 -9.29
CA ILE A 154 -10.80 -9.01 -10.00
C ILE A 154 -11.07 -9.14 -11.50
N SER A 155 -11.07 -8.00 -12.19
CA SER A 155 -11.10 -7.88 -13.64
C SER A 155 -9.70 -7.52 -14.14
N ALA A 156 -8.94 -8.54 -14.56
CA ALA A 156 -7.57 -8.43 -15.03
C ALA A 156 -7.33 -9.46 -16.16
N PRO A 157 -7.58 -9.11 -17.43
CA PRO A 157 -7.58 -10.07 -18.54
C PRO A 157 -6.19 -10.62 -18.89
N ILE A 158 -5.12 -9.93 -18.51
CA ILE A 158 -3.73 -10.37 -18.77
C ILE A 158 -3.04 -11.02 -17.55
N LEU A 159 -3.78 -11.25 -16.47
CA LEU A 159 -3.24 -11.77 -15.21
C LEU A 159 -2.55 -13.12 -15.43
N SER A 160 -1.22 -13.17 -15.28
CA SER A 160 -0.44 -14.39 -15.49
C SER A 160 -0.10 -15.12 -14.21
N ARG A 161 -0.07 -14.41 -13.06
CA ARG A 161 0.35 -15.00 -11.77
C ARG A 161 -0.49 -14.55 -10.60
N ILE A 162 -1.05 -15.54 -9.88
CA ILE A 162 -1.68 -15.38 -8.58
C ILE A 162 -0.88 -16.20 -7.55
N SER A 163 -0.47 -15.58 -6.45
CA SER A 163 0.14 -16.28 -5.31
C SER A 163 -0.72 -16.09 -4.07
N LEU A 164 -1.20 -17.20 -3.52
CA LEU A 164 -2.01 -17.23 -2.30
C LEU A 164 -1.26 -18.03 -1.23
N GLY A 165 -1.31 -17.59 0.03
CA GLY A 165 -0.69 -18.38 1.10
C GLY A 165 -1.07 -17.95 2.50
N ALA A 166 -1.15 -18.93 3.40
CA ALA A 166 -1.26 -18.70 4.84
C ALA A 166 0.09 -18.35 5.48
N TYR A 167 1.21 -18.53 4.80
CA TYR A 167 2.53 -18.13 5.28
C TYR A 167 3.39 -17.68 4.11
N CYS A 168 4.08 -16.56 4.26
CA CYS A 168 5.10 -16.13 3.31
C CYS A 168 6.41 -16.87 3.60
N TYR A 169 6.67 -17.99 2.92
CA TYR A 169 8.04 -18.47 2.79
C TYR A 169 8.72 -17.65 1.68
N GLU A 170 9.11 -16.40 1.98
CA GLU A 170 9.92 -15.64 1.03
C GLU A 170 11.36 -16.13 1.06
N ASN A 171 11.69 -17.01 0.10
CA ASN A 171 13.04 -17.08 -0.41
C ASN A 171 13.28 -15.81 -1.25
N PHE A 172 14.08 -14.89 -0.72
CA PHE A 172 14.58 -13.73 -1.45
C PHE A 172 15.36 -14.19 -2.68
N ARG A 173 14.92 -13.80 -3.88
CA ARG A 173 15.76 -13.61 -5.07
C ARG A 173 15.24 -12.42 -5.87
#